data_AF-A4J2X7-F1
#
_entry.id   AF-A4J2X7-F1
#
_cell.length_a   1.000
_cell.length_b   1.000
_cell.length_c   1.000
_cell.angle_alpha   90.00
_cell.angle_beta   90.00
_cell.angle_gamma   90.00
#
_symmetry.space_group_name_H-M   'P 1'
#
loop_
_entity.id
_entity.type
_entity.pdbx_description
1 polymer ?
#
loop_
_entity_poly.entity_id
_entity_poly.type
_entity_poly.pdbx_seq_one_letter_code
_entity_poly.pdbx_strand_id
1 'polypeptide(L)'
;MSFIDVDVNKIVEYPTTFGSPGCHLLDQLGICFYTNTVEKIMYTIQSSATDPEKLSICKSGYCGKLLDAFKPGHTPGNHHDPITLSEYNGKYWVGEGKHRVCIAKRFGIKTIQANITKLDRDIYSLLPTVGSPGLFSATKIKTKRHFYTGQYLFLWAGKPDHTMGGSIMEKLNFKYRKGSLDVCHNIFDGLDYSQIVASSDNNFVKRLICGNPQLFSTYVSISNDHPLTKIWLVRLSFDDIPNNKNKVETLYRVGLWRKHHEKELINSLDLDFY
;
A
#
# COMPACT_ATOMS: atom_id res chain seq x y z
N MET A 1 7.13 -1.97 -34.80
CA MET A 1 6.38 -1.23 -33.74
C MET A 1 6.76 0.23 -33.87
N SER A 2 5.79 1.14 -33.89
CA SER A 2 6.05 2.59 -33.98
C SER A 2 6.20 3.17 -32.56
N PHE A 3 7.30 3.87 -32.32
CA PHE A 3 7.49 4.63 -31.09
C PHE A 3 6.61 5.88 -31.08
N ILE A 4 6.17 6.28 -29.90
CA ILE A 4 5.40 7.51 -29.68
C ILE A 4 6.23 8.43 -28.79
N ASP A 5 6.30 9.71 -29.16
CA ASP A 5 6.88 10.74 -28.31
C ASP A 5 5.94 11.03 -27.12
N VAL A 6 6.49 10.93 -25.92
CA VAL A 6 5.78 11.12 -24.65
C VAL A 6 6.41 12.27 -23.88
N ASP A 7 5.57 13.22 -23.47
CA ASP A 7 5.95 14.25 -22.51
C ASP A 7 6.24 13.60 -21.15
N VAL A 8 7.47 13.75 -20.68
CA VAL A 8 7.98 13.16 -19.44
C VAL A 8 7.18 13.63 -18.22
N ASN A 9 6.58 14.83 -18.26
CA ASN A 9 5.74 15.33 -17.17
C ASN A 9 4.43 14.55 -17.02
N LYS A 10 3.97 13.85 -18.07
CA LYS A 10 2.78 13.00 -18.01
C LYS A 10 3.05 11.62 -17.41
N ILE A 11 4.32 11.26 -17.21
CA ILE A 11 4.70 10.05 -16.49
C ILE A 11 4.52 10.33 -15.00
N VAL A 12 3.63 9.59 -14.34
CA VAL A 12 3.09 9.96 -13.02
C VAL A 12 4.17 9.88 -11.93
N GLU A 13 4.90 8.77 -11.87
CA GLU A 13 5.78 8.45 -10.75
C GLU A 13 7.23 8.28 -11.20
N TYR A 14 8.15 8.25 -10.23
CA TYR A 14 9.48 7.72 -10.48
C TYR A 14 9.42 6.19 -10.37
N PRO A 15 10.15 5.45 -11.20
CA PRO A 15 10.23 3.99 -11.07
C PRO A 15 10.80 3.59 -9.70
N THR A 16 10.22 2.56 -9.09
CA THR A 16 10.62 2.06 -7.77
C THR A 16 11.26 0.67 -7.82
N THR A 17 11.27 0.04 -9.00
CA THR A 17 11.98 -1.21 -9.29
C THR A 17 13.06 -0.92 -10.31
N PHE A 18 14.24 -1.53 -10.16
CA PHE A 18 15.34 -1.36 -11.11
C PHE A 18 15.97 -2.72 -11.37
N GLY A 19 16.24 -3.00 -12.64
CA GLY A 19 16.96 -4.21 -13.03
C GLY A 19 18.47 -4.06 -12.79
N SER A 20 19.23 -5.10 -13.14
CA SER A 20 20.70 -5.08 -13.11
C SER A 20 21.25 -3.94 -14.01
N PRO A 21 22.28 -3.18 -13.58
CA PRO A 21 23.15 -3.41 -12.41
C PRO A 21 22.60 -2.84 -11.08
N GLY A 22 21.35 -2.37 -11.04
CA GLY A 22 20.77 -1.71 -9.86
C GLY A 22 20.92 -0.18 -9.91
N CYS A 23 20.67 0.48 -8.78
CA CYS A 23 20.65 1.93 -8.69
C CYS A 23 21.75 2.43 -7.77
N HIS A 24 22.81 2.98 -8.38
CA HIS A 24 23.97 3.49 -7.64
C HIS A 24 23.62 4.51 -6.55
N LEU A 25 22.61 5.36 -6.79
CA LEU A 25 22.13 6.29 -5.76
C LEU A 25 21.60 5.55 -4.52
N LEU A 26 20.80 4.51 -4.73
CA LEU A 26 20.22 3.76 -3.62
C LEU A 26 21.30 2.97 -2.89
N ASP A 27 22.25 2.38 -3.62
CA ASP A 27 23.40 1.69 -3.03
C ASP A 27 24.22 2.63 -2.13
N GLN A 28 24.53 3.84 -2.59
CA GLN A 28 25.25 4.85 -1.81
C GLN A 28 24.49 5.34 -0.58
N LEU A 29 23.16 5.25 -0.59
CA LEU A 29 22.31 5.59 0.54
C LEU A 29 22.02 4.40 1.46
N GLY A 30 22.64 3.24 1.21
CA GLY A 30 22.38 2.02 1.97
C GLY A 30 20.95 1.49 1.78
N ILE A 31 20.29 1.86 0.69
CA ILE A 31 18.94 1.38 0.35
C ILE A 31 19.07 0.20 -0.60
N CYS A 32 18.68 -0.98 -0.12
CA CYS A 32 18.70 -2.23 -0.86
C CYS A 32 17.29 -2.62 -1.32
N PHE A 33 17.15 -2.95 -2.60
CA PHE A 33 15.88 -3.38 -3.19
C PHE A 33 15.28 -4.63 -2.55
N TYR A 34 16.11 -5.47 -1.94
CA TYR A 34 15.70 -6.74 -1.35
C TYR A 34 15.39 -6.64 0.14
N THR A 35 15.86 -5.59 0.83
CA THR A 35 15.71 -5.44 2.29
C THR A 35 15.01 -4.15 2.70
N ASN A 36 14.59 -3.30 1.76
CA ASN A 36 13.81 -2.10 2.06
C ASN A 36 12.50 -2.06 1.30
N THR A 37 11.51 -1.38 1.89
CA THR A 37 10.15 -1.32 1.36
C THR A 37 10.10 -0.52 0.08
N VAL A 38 9.14 -0.87 -0.78
CA VAL A 38 8.89 -0.10 -1.99
C VAL A 38 8.52 1.34 -1.62
N GLU A 39 7.86 1.55 -0.48
CA GLU A 39 7.61 2.86 0.11
C GLU A 39 8.89 3.61 0.47
N LYS A 40 9.84 2.95 1.15
CA LYS A 40 11.13 3.55 1.49
C LYS A 40 11.93 3.88 0.24
N ILE A 41 11.96 2.99 -0.74
CA ILE A 41 12.63 3.20 -2.03
C ILE A 41 11.98 4.37 -2.76
N MET A 42 10.65 4.39 -2.88
CA MET A 42 9.89 5.47 -3.51
C MET A 42 10.17 6.81 -2.84
N TYR A 43 10.08 6.86 -1.51
CA TYR A 43 10.35 8.06 -0.73
C TYR A 43 11.77 8.56 -0.96
N THR A 44 12.78 7.68 -0.92
CA THR A 44 14.18 8.05 -1.17
C THR A 44 14.37 8.60 -2.58
N ILE A 45 13.78 7.97 -3.60
CA ILE A 45 13.89 8.43 -4.99
C ILE A 45 13.19 9.78 -5.17
N GLN A 46 12.01 9.96 -4.61
CA GLN A 46 11.24 11.21 -4.74
C GLN A 46 11.93 12.37 -3.98
N SER A 47 12.34 12.15 -2.73
CA SER A 47 12.98 13.19 -1.91
C SER A 47 14.35 13.60 -2.46
N SER A 48 15.06 12.69 -3.13
CA SER A 48 16.35 12.98 -3.79
C SER A 48 16.22 13.54 -5.20
N ALA A 49 15.01 13.73 -5.74
CA ALA A 49 14.79 14.03 -7.15
C ALA A 49 15.43 15.35 -7.60
N THR A 50 15.50 16.34 -6.70
CA THR A 50 16.00 17.69 -6.95
C THR A 50 17.22 18.04 -6.09
N ASP A 51 17.72 17.10 -5.28
CA ASP A 51 18.87 17.31 -4.41
C ASP A 51 20.18 17.30 -5.24
N PRO A 52 20.97 18.39 -5.25
CA PRO A 52 22.19 18.47 -6.05
C PRO A 52 23.24 17.41 -5.72
N GLU A 53 23.40 17.05 -4.44
CA GLU A 53 24.35 16.03 -4.00
C GLU A 53 23.92 14.66 -4.51
N LYS A 54 22.64 14.32 -4.37
CA LYS A 54 22.10 13.03 -4.85
C LYS A 54 22.06 12.94 -6.37
N LEU A 55 21.84 14.06 -7.06
CA LEU A 55 21.96 14.14 -8.51
C LEU A 55 23.41 13.95 -8.98
N SER A 56 24.39 14.42 -8.21
CA SER A 56 25.81 14.18 -8.49
C SER A 56 26.15 12.68 -8.44
N ILE A 57 25.64 11.96 -7.45
CA ILE A 57 25.77 10.49 -7.35
C ILE A 57 25.16 9.79 -8.57
N CYS A 58 24.01 10.26 -9.06
CA CYS A 58 23.43 9.72 -10.28
C CYS A 58 24.35 9.92 -11.48
N LYS A 59 24.98 11.10 -11.61
CA LYS A 59 25.89 11.43 -12.72
C LYS A 59 27.19 10.64 -12.70
N SER A 60 27.72 10.28 -11.53
CA SER A 60 28.99 9.54 -11.45
C SER A 60 28.88 8.08 -11.89
N GLY A 61 27.68 7.49 -11.86
CA GLY A 61 27.42 6.11 -12.28
C GLY A 61 27.05 5.93 -13.75
N TYR A 62 26.47 4.77 -14.08
CA TYR A 62 25.92 4.47 -15.41
C TYR A 62 24.84 5.45 -15.88
N CYS A 63 24.14 6.09 -14.93
CA CYS A 63 23.12 7.09 -15.25
C CYS A 63 23.73 8.36 -15.89
N GLY A 64 25.01 8.70 -15.62
CA GLY A 64 25.71 9.78 -16.31
C GLY A 64 25.90 9.48 -17.80
N LYS A 65 26.35 8.26 -18.14
CA LYS A 65 26.49 7.83 -19.53
C LYS A 65 25.16 7.86 -20.29
N LEU A 66 24.08 7.44 -19.62
CA LEU A 66 22.73 7.50 -20.19
C LEU A 66 22.27 8.95 -20.38
N LEU A 67 22.55 9.84 -19.43
CA LEU A 67 22.23 11.27 -19.56
C LEU A 67 22.97 11.90 -20.74
N ASP A 68 24.25 11.58 -20.93
CA ASP A 68 25.01 12.06 -22.08
C ASP A 68 24.41 11.55 -23.40
N ALA A 69 23.94 10.30 -23.42
CA ALA A 69 23.27 9.70 -24.58
C ALA A 69 21.89 10.32 -24.88
N PHE A 70 21.28 11.07 -23.96
CA PHE A 70 20.07 11.85 -24.20
C PHE A 70 20.36 13.23 -24.82
N LYS A 71 21.57 13.79 -24.65
CA LYS A 71 21.94 15.14 -25.14
C LYS A 71 21.68 15.39 -26.62
N PRO A 72 21.85 14.41 -27.54
CA PRO A 72 21.54 14.62 -28.96
C PRO A 72 20.04 14.76 -29.27
N GLY A 73 19.15 14.65 -28.27
CA GLY A 73 17.71 14.82 -28.43
C GLY A 73 16.94 13.53 -28.77
N HIS A 74 17.58 12.37 -28.72
CA HIS A 74 16.95 11.07 -28.98
C HIS A 74 16.90 10.19 -27.71
N THR A 75 15.99 9.22 -27.69
CA THR A 75 15.88 8.26 -26.58
C THR A 75 16.89 7.11 -26.74
N PRO A 76 17.86 6.94 -25.83
CA PRO A 76 18.94 5.97 -26.00
C PRO A 76 18.46 4.51 -25.89
N GLY A 77 18.98 3.66 -26.77
CA GLY A 77 18.78 2.20 -26.74
C GLY A 77 17.39 1.71 -27.11
N ASN A 78 16.48 2.59 -27.55
CA ASN A 78 15.06 2.26 -27.71
C ASN A 78 14.78 1.18 -28.79
N HIS A 79 15.66 1.05 -29.78
CA HIS A 79 15.55 0.03 -30.84
C HIS A 79 15.82 -1.39 -30.36
N HIS A 80 16.58 -1.56 -29.27
CA HIS A 80 16.96 -2.87 -28.73
C HIS A 80 16.21 -3.21 -27.45
N ASP A 81 16.07 -2.23 -26.57
CA ASP A 81 15.37 -2.34 -25.29
C ASP A 81 14.38 -1.18 -25.22
N PRO A 82 13.15 -1.31 -25.74
CA PRO A 82 12.22 -0.20 -25.81
C PRO A 82 11.72 0.22 -24.42
N ILE A 83 11.60 1.52 -24.18
CA ILE A 83 10.84 2.02 -23.03
C ILE A 83 9.39 1.61 -23.25
N THR A 84 8.78 0.95 -22.27
CA THR A 84 7.36 0.58 -22.33
C THR A 84 6.58 1.33 -21.26
N LEU A 85 5.47 1.94 -21.65
CA LEU A 85 4.59 2.67 -20.75
C LEU A 85 3.17 2.13 -20.87
N SER A 86 2.48 2.03 -19.74
CA SER A 86 1.03 1.86 -19.73
C SER A 86 0.35 3.23 -19.69
N GLU A 87 -0.69 3.44 -20.49
CA GLU A 87 -1.39 4.73 -20.62
C GLU A 87 -2.87 4.61 -20.22
N TYR A 88 -3.33 5.60 -19.45
CA TYR A 88 -4.75 5.80 -19.15
C TYR A 88 -5.04 7.29 -19.00
N ASN A 89 -5.99 7.82 -19.77
CA ASN A 89 -6.41 9.22 -19.76
C ASN A 89 -5.25 10.23 -19.83
N GLY A 90 -4.29 9.98 -20.72
CA GLY A 90 -3.13 10.84 -20.97
C GLY A 90 -2.06 10.80 -19.88
N LYS A 91 -2.17 9.90 -18.90
CA LYS A 91 -1.16 9.64 -17.87
C LYS A 91 -0.43 8.34 -18.17
N TYR A 92 0.84 8.28 -17.79
CA TYR A 92 1.72 7.15 -18.10
C TYR A 92 2.36 6.55 -16.86
N TRP A 93 2.46 5.22 -16.84
CA TRP A 93 3.18 4.43 -15.83
C TRP A 93 4.25 3.57 -16.48
N VAL A 94 5.40 3.48 -15.82
CA VAL A 94 6.59 2.85 -16.40
C VAL A 94 6.53 1.33 -16.25
N GLY A 95 6.60 0.61 -17.38
CA GLY A 95 6.87 -0.82 -17.43
C GLY A 95 8.37 -1.08 -17.52
N GLU A 96 8.97 -0.76 -18.66
CA GLU A 96 10.40 -0.94 -18.93
C GLU A 96 11.15 0.35 -19.27
N GLY A 97 12.48 0.30 -19.18
CA GLY A 97 13.33 1.49 -19.35
C GLY A 97 13.42 2.37 -18.11
N LYS A 98 13.26 1.77 -16.92
CA LYS A 98 13.12 2.43 -15.61
C LYS A 98 14.23 3.46 -15.33
N HIS A 99 15.51 3.12 -15.56
CA HIS A 99 16.61 4.09 -15.43
C HIS A 99 16.50 5.26 -16.41
N ARG A 100 16.16 5.00 -17.68
CA ARG A 100 16.04 6.03 -18.71
C ARG A 100 14.92 7.02 -18.38
N VAL A 101 13.78 6.52 -17.91
CA VAL A 101 12.68 7.38 -17.45
C VAL A 101 13.06 8.15 -16.19
N CYS A 102 13.71 7.51 -15.21
CA CYS A 102 14.16 8.17 -13.98
C CYS A 102 15.12 9.33 -14.28
N ILE A 103 16.10 9.11 -15.15
CA ILE A 103 17.05 10.14 -15.61
C ILE A 103 16.32 11.26 -16.34
N ALA A 104 15.43 10.91 -17.28
CA ALA A 104 14.67 11.90 -18.04
C ALA A 104 13.90 12.84 -17.10
N LYS A 105 13.22 12.30 -16.09
CA LYS A 105 12.51 13.07 -15.06
C LYS A 105 13.43 13.91 -14.19
N ARG A 106 14.55 13.36 -13.71
CA ARG A 106 15.49 14.06 -12.80
C ARG A 106 16.24 15.20 -13.47
N PHE A 107 16.58 15.04 -14.75
CA PHE A 107 17.43 15.99 -15.47
C PHE A 107 16.66 16.84 -16.50
N GLY A 108 15.32 16.84 -16.41
CA GLY A 108 14.49 17.78 -17.18
C GLY A 108 14.41 17.50 -18.68
N ILE A 109 14.64 16.26 -19.11
CA ILE A 109 14.38 15.84 -20.49
C ILE A 109 12.86 15.94 -20.73
N LYS A 110 12.46 16.66 -21.77
CA LYS A 110 11.05 16.98 -22.02
C LYS A 110 10.28 15.84 -22.64
N THR A 111 10.90 15.13 -23.58
CA THR A 111 10.25 14.09 -24.37
C THR A 111 11.10 12.83 -24.42
N ILE A 112 10.43 11.68 -24.39
CA ILE A 112 11.04 10.37 -24.63
C ILE A 112 10.19 9.57 -25.61
N GLN A 113 10.82 8.67 -26.34
CA GLN A 113 10.15 7.73 -27.23
C GLN A 113 9.84 6.45 -26.48
N ALA A 114 8.59 5.97 -26.56
CA ALA A 114 8.17 4.75 -25.87
C ALA A 114 7.14 3.94 -26.69
N ASN A 115 7.06 2.66 -26.38
CA ASN A 115 5.95 1.79 -26.76
C ASN A 115 4.83 1.94 -25.73
N ILE A 116 3.62 2.21 -26.20
CA ILE A 116 2.48 2.50 -25.33
C ILE A 116 1.47 1.36 -25.35
N THR A 117 1.17 0.83 -24.18
CA THR A 117 0.04 -0.09 -23.96
C THR A 117 -1.11 0.69 -23.35
N LYS A 118 -2.21 0.85 -24.09
CA LYS A 118 -3.42 1.50 -23.56
C LYS A 118 -4.14 0.59 -22.58
N LEU A 119 -4.62 1.18 -21.49
CA LEU A 119 -5.42 0.49 -20.48
C LEU A 119 -6.89 0.89 -20.61
N ASP A 120 -7.80 -0.05 -20.36
CA ASP A 120 -9.25 0.23 -20.33
C ASP A 120 -9.71 0.93 -19.04
N ARG A 121 -8.89 0.85 -17.98
CA ARG A 121 -9.18 1.43 -16.67
C ARG A 121 -7.90 1.79 -15.91
N ASP A 122 -8.02 2.72 -14.97
CA ASP A 122 -6.92 3.06 -14.07
C ASP A 122 -6.71 1.96 -13.01
N ILE A 123 -5.58 1.26 -13.11
CA ILE A 123 -5.16 0.27 -12.12
C ILE A 123 -3.91 0.71 -11.34
N TYR A 124 -3.23 1.76 -11.79
CA TYR A 124 -1.91 2.12 -11.29
C TYR A 124 -1.89 3.38 -10.43
N SER A 125 -2.87 4.29 -10.55
CA SER A 125 -2.92 5.48 -9.70
C SER A 125 -2.87 5.14 -8.22
N LEU A 126 -2.09 5.92 -7.48
CA LEU A 126 -2.01 5.83 -6.04
C LEU A 126 -3.34 6.25 -5.40
N LEU A 127 -3.74 5.50 -4.38
CA LEU A 127 -4.83 5.91 -3.52
C LEU A 127 -4.34 7.00 -2.56
N PRO A 128 -5.16 8.01 -2.25
CA PRO A 128 -4.76 9.06 -1.33
C PRO A 128 -4.57 8.49 0.08
N THR A 129 -3.67 9.11 0.83
CA THR A 129 -3.55 8.86 2.27
C THR A 129 -4.83 9.25 2.99
N VAL A 130 -5.15 8.57 4.08
CA VAL A 130 -6.35 8.83 4.89
C VAL A 130 -6.00 8.74 6.37
N GLY A 131 -6.53 9.67 7.16
CA GLY A 131 -6.34 9.70 8.60
C GLY A 131 -4.93 10.07 9.04
N SER A 132 -4.69 9.93 10.34
CA SER A 132 -3.40 10.12 11.00
C SER A 132 -3.12 8.93 11.91
N PRO A 133 -1.85 8.62 12.23
CA PRO A 133 -1.53 7.61 13.24
C PRO A 133 -2.24 7.91 14.57
N GLY A 134 -2.57 6.86 15.32
CA GLY A 134 -3.31 6.97 16.58
C GLY A 134 -3.92 5.64 17.02
N LEU A 135 -4.80 5.74 18.03
CA LEU A 135 -5.56 4.61 18.55
C LEU A 135 -6.94 4.55 17.87
N PHE A 136 -7.23 3.42 17.24
CA PHE A 136 -8.51 3.15 16.62
C PHE A 136 -9.22 2.04 17.39
N SER A 137 -10.53 2.16 17.53
CA SER A 137 -11.34 1.15 18.18
C SER A 137 -12.60 0.81 17.38
N ALA A 138 -13.07 -0.42 17.61
CA ALA A 138 -14.38 -0.88 17.19
C ALA A 138 -14.93 -1.87 18.23
N THR A 139 -16.25 -1.90 18.35
CA THR A 139 -16.93 -2.77 19.30
C THR A 139 -18.04 -3.53 18.59
N LYS A 140 -18.15 -4.82 18.89
CA LYS A 140 -19.24 -5.68 18.41
C LYS A 140 -19.83 -6.51 19.52
N ILE A 141 -21.09 -6.88 19.34
CA ILE A 141 -21.83 -7.74 20.26
C ILE A 141 -22.15 -9.04 19.52
N LYS A 142 -21.79 -10.19 20.12
CA LYS A 142 -22.23 -11.50 19.63
C LYS A 142 -23.48 -11.93 20.40
N THR A 143 -24.56 -12.22 19.68
CA THR A 143 -25.79 -12.76 20.26
C THR A 143 -25.94 -14.27 20.02
N LYS A 144 -26.93 -14.90 20.66
CA LYS A 144 -27.16 -16.36 20.69
C LYS A 144 -27.27 -17.03 19.31
N ARG A 145 -27.67 -16.29 18.28
CA ARG A 145 -27.92 -16.82 16.92
C ARG A 145 -26.74 -16.60 15.96
N HIS A 146 -25.53 -16.33 16.48
CA HIS A 146 -24.36 -15.96 15.67
C HIS A 146 -24.51 -14.64 14.90
N PHE A 147 -25.56 -13.86 15.16
CA PHE A 147 -25.64 -12.50 14.66
C PHE A 147 -24.66 -11.61 15.42
N TYR A 148 -23.96 -10.80 14.64
CA TYR A 148 -23.02 -9.81 15.12
C TYR A 148 -23.55 -8.42 14.77
N THR A 149 -23.75 -7.60 15.79
CA THR A 149 -24.10 -6.18 15.61
C THR A 149 -22.93 -5.33 16.05
N GLY A 150 -22.70 -4.21 15.35
CA GLY A 150 -21.68 -3.23 15.69
C GLY A 150 -20.59 -3.15 14.64
N GLN A 151 -19.34 -3.03 15.08
CA GLN A 151 -18.23 -2.63 14.22
C GLN A 151 -17.05 -3.59 14.31
N TYR A 152 -16.37 -3.76 13.18
CA TYR A 152 -15.14 -4.54 13.04
C TYR A 152 -14.04 -3.66 12.49
N LEU A 153 -12.80 -3.91 12.92
CA LEU A 153 -11.61 -3.38 12.28
C LEU A 153 -10.98 -4.46 11.41
N PHE A 154 -10.62 -4.08 10.19
CA PHE A 154 -9.83 -4.89 9.27
C PHE A 154 -8.56 -4.14 8.94
N LEU A 155 -7.43 -4.81 9.10
CA LEU A 155 -6.10 -4.25 8.97
C LEU A 155 -5.33 -5.04 7.91
N TRP A 156 -4.84 -4.34 6.89
CA TRP A 156 -3.85 -4.85 5.96
C TRP A 156 -2.55 -4.08 6.18
N ALA A 157 -1.46 -4.81 6.44
CA ALA A 157 -0.17 -4.19 6.69
C ALA A 157 0.94 -4.96 5.95
N GLY A 158 1.79 -4.23 5.24
CA GLY A 158 3.03 -4.79 4.71
C GLY A 158 4.07 -4.84 5.81
N LYS A 159 4.75 -5.98 5.99
CA LYS A 159 5.85 -6.02 6.94
C LYS A 159 7.06 -5.20 6.43
N PRO A 160 7.81 -4.53 7.33
CA PRO A 160 9.01 -3.78 6.95
C PRO A 160 10.21 -4.67 6.57
N ASP A 161 10.14 -6.00 6.74
CA ASP A 161 11.26 -6.94 6.69
C ASP A 161 11.30 -7.85 5.44
N HIS A 162 10.56 -7.54 4.38
CA HIS A 162 10.79 -8.03 3.00
C HIS A 162 10.85 -9.55 2.75
N THR A 163 9.87 -10.31 3.23
CA THR A 163 9.44 -11.40 2.33
C THR A 163 8.85 -10.74 1.07
N MET A 164 9.58 -10.73 -0.05
CA MET A 164 9.07 -10.18 -1.33
C MET A 164 7.69 -10.77 -1.61
N GLY A 165 6.67 -9.93 -1.75
CA GLY A 165 5.28 -10.38 -1.96
C GLY A 165 4.54 -10.80 -0.69
N GLY A 166 5.14 -10.66 0.49
CA GLY A 166 4.51 -10.85 1.79
C GLY A 166 3.53 -9.73 2.11
N SER A 167 2.42 -9.65 1.37
CA SER A 167 1.24 -9.01 1.93
C SER A 167 0.87 -9.85 3.16
N ILE A 168 1.13 -9.35 4.37
CA ILE A 168 0.35 -9.83 5.50
C ILE A 168 -1.04 -9.25 5.31
N MET A 169 -1.81 -9.94 4.47
CA MET A 169 -3.26 -9.89 4.48
C MET A 169 -3.73 -10.82 5.60
N GLU A 170 -3.23 -10.61 6.83
CA GLU A 170 -3.93 -11.18 7.96
C GLU A 170 -5.23 -10.39 8.08
N LYS A 171 -6.29 -10.95 7.49
CA LYS A 171 -7.65 -10.71 7.98
C LYS A 171 -7.58 -11.13 9.44
N LEU A 172 -7.36 -10.17 10.32
CA LEU A 172 -7.46 -10.34 11.75
C LEU A 172 -8.94 -10.56 12.08
N ASN A 173 -9.48 -11.70 11.64
CA ASN A 173 -10.63 -12.32 12.22
C ASN A 173 -10.11 -12.84 13.55
N PHE A 174 -10.13 -11.96 14.56
CA PHE A 174 -9.64 -12.23 15.90
C PHE A 174 -10.37 -13.46 16.45
N LYS A 175 -9.81 -14.65 16.20
CA LYS A 175 -10.36 -15.92 16.65
C LYS A 175 -10.08 -15.97 18.13
N TYR A 176 -11.10 -15.63 18.91
CA TYR A 176 -11.11 -15.82 20.35
C TYR A 176 -10.61 -17.23 20.70
N ARG A 177 -9.45 -17.33 21.35
CA ARG A 177 -9.06 -18.54 22.05
C ARG A 177 -9.72 -18.48 23.43
N LYS A 178 -10.53 -19.50 23.73
CA LYS A 178 -11.22 -19.65 25.01
C LYS A 178 -10.19 -19.61 26.15
N GLY A 179 -10.23 -18.57 26.98
CA GLY A 179 -9.39 -18.43 28.18
C GLY A 179 -8.41 -17.24 28.21
N SER A 180 -8.20 -16.51 27.11
CA SER A 180 -7.41 -15.26 27.12
C SER A 180 -8.36 -14.05 27.14
N LEU A 181 -8.38 -13.31 28.26
CA LEU A 181 -9.20 -12.10 28.42
C LEU A 181 -8.69 -10.94 27.57
N ASP A 182 -7.37 -10.84 27.45
CA ASP A 182 -6.68 -9.81 26.68
C ASP A 182 -5.66 -10.45 25.74
N VAL A 183 -5.76 -10.12 24.47
CA VAL A 183 -4.85 -10.59 23.43
C VAL A 183 -4.21 -9.36 22.81
N CYS A 184 -2.94 -9.09 23.14
CA CYS A 184 -2.15 -8.03 22.55
C CYS A 184 -1.08 -8.64 21.63
N HIS A 185 -1.00 -8.14 20.40
CA HIS A 185 0.03 -8.53 19.46
C HIS A 185 0.70 -7.30 18.87
N ASN A 186 2.02 -7.28 18.95
CA ASN A 186 2.84 -6.41 18.13
C ASN A 186 2.97 -7.04 16.74
N ILE A 187 2.55 -6.32 15.70
CA ILE A 187 2.68 -6.78 14.30
C ILE A 187 4.09 -6.45 13.80
N PHE A 188 4.52 -5.22 14.05
CA PHE A 188 5.90 -4.73 13.92
C PHE A 188 6.01 -3.40 14.70
N ASP A 189 7.22 -2.86 14.81
CA ASP A 189 7.50 -1.61 15.51
C ASP A 189 6.56 -0.47 15.07
N GLY A 190 5.77 0.06 16.01
CA GLY A 190 4.80 1.12 15.75
C GLY A 190 3.44 0.66 15.21
N LEU A 191 3.15 -0.65 15.15
CA LEU A 191 1.83 -1.19 14.82
C LEU A 191 1.44 -2.35 15.75
N ASP A 192 0.47 -2.09 16.62
CA ASP A 192 -0.06 -3.05 17.58
C ASP A 192 -1.56 -3.26 17.39
N TYR A 193 -2.04 -4.44 17.78
CA TYR A 193 -3.46 -4.67 17.98
C TYR A 193 -3.72 -5.30 19.34
N SER A 194 -4.88 -4.97 19.92
CA SER A 194 -5.41 -5.71 21.06
C SER A 194 -6.90 -6.02 20.93
N GLN A 195 -7.35 -7.07 21.63
CA GLN A 195 -8.76 -7.40 21.76
C GLN A 195 -9.10 -7.73 23.21
N ILE A 196 -10.21 -7.17 23.68
CA ILE A 196 -10.80 -7.38 25.00
C ILE A 196 -12.16 -8.03 24.81
N VAL A 197 -12.44 -9.08 25.59
CA VAL A 197 -13.76 -9.75 25.59
C VAL A 197 -14.40 -9.63 26.97
N ALA A 198 -15.49 -8.89 27.04
CA ALA A 198 -16.31 -8.79 28.25
C ALA A 198 -17.55 -9.68 28.11
N SER A 199 -17.73 -10.63 29.01
CA SER A 199 -18.98 -11.37 29.18
C SER A 199 -19.89 -10.63 30.15
N SER A 200 -21.17 -10.42 29.80
CA SER A 200 -22.12 -9.89 30.77
C SER A 200 -22.41 -10.94 31.85
N ASP A 201 -22.17 -10.60 33.11
CA ASP A 201 -22.66 -11.36 34.26
C ASP A 201 -24.19 -11.18 34.37
N ASN A 202 -24.90 -11.95 33.57
CA ASN A 202 -26.36 -11.99 33.59
C ASN A 202 -26.85 -13.07 34.55
N ASN A 203 -27.77 -12.70 35.45
CA ASN A 203 -28.56 -13.63 36.24
C ASN A 203 -29.18 -14.74 35.36
N PHE A 204 -29.35 -15.94 35.93
CA PHE A 204 -29.80 -17.17 35.25
C PHE A 204 -30.99 -16.98 34.29
N VAL A 205 -31.98 -16.17 34.67
CA VAL A 205 -33.18 -15.88 33.86
C VAL A 205 -32.84 -15.08 32.59
N LYS A 206 -31.99 -14.04 32.68
CA LYS A 206 -31.54 -13.26 31.50
C LYS A 206 -30.66 -14.12 30.57
N ARG A 207 -29.87 -15.04 31.13
CA ARG A 207 -29.05 -16.00 30.37
C ARG A 207 -29.92 -17.00 29.57
N LEU A 208 -31.06 -17.43 30.11
CA LEU A 208 -32.00 -18.32 29.40
C LEU A 208 -32.73 -17.61 28.24
N ILE A 209 -33.20 -16.38 28.45
CA ILE A 209 -34.00 -15.65 27.46
C ILE A 209 -33.11 -15.02 26.36
N CYS A 210 -32.10 -14.24 26.76
CA CYS A 210 -31.29 -13.43 25.82
C CYS A 210 -29.94 -14.07 25.46
N GLY A 211 -29.51 -15.06 26.25
CA GLY A 211 -28.16 -15.61 26.15
C GLY A 211 -27.12 -14.83 26.93
N ASN A 212 -25.86 -15.24 26.78
CA ASN A 212 -24.72 -14.46 27.25
C ASN A 212 -24.21 -13.65 26.07
N PRO A 213 -24.67 -12.39 25.88
CA PRO A 213 -24.03 -11.52 24.93
C PRO A 213 -22.56 -11.35 25.32
N GLN A 214 -21.70 -11.44 24.32
CA GLN A 214 -20.27 -11.18 24.48
C GLN A 214 -19.96 -9.86 23.78
N LEU A 215 -19.39 -8.93 24.53
CA LEU A 215 -18.88 -7.68 24.00
C LEU A 215 -17.42 -7.89 23.61
N PHE A 216 -17.11 -7.62 22.35
CA PHE A 216 -15.74 -7.64 21.84
C PHE A 216 -15.34 -6.22 21.53
N SER A 217 -14.27 -5.74 22.15
CA SER A 217 -13.63 -4.47 21.82
C SER A 217 -12.29 -4.76 21.18
N THR A 218 -12.08 -4.24 19.98
CA THR A 218 -10.81 -4.33 19.27
C THR A 218 -10.17 -2.95 19.24
N TYR A 219 -8.86 -2.90 19.45
CA TYR A 219 -8.04 -1.71 19.37
C TYR A 219 -6.89 -1.95 18.39
N VAL A 220 -6.58 -0.95 17.57
CA VAL A 220 -5.39 -0.91 16.71
C VAL A 220 -4.64 0.37 17.03
N SER A 221 -3.38 0.25 17.43
CA SER A 221 -2.50 1.39 17.72
C SER A 221 -1.49 1.52 16.59
N ILE A 222 -1.42 2.71 16.00
CA ILE A 222 -0.47 3.06 14.94
C ILE A 222 0.36 4.24 15.45
N SER A 223 1.66 4.05 15.61
CA SER A 223 2.58 5.09 16.09
C SER A 223 2.96 6.07 14.98
N ASN A 224 3.30 7.31 15.35
CA ASN A 224 3.76 8.32 14.38
C ASN A 224 5.11 7.99 13.73
N ASP A 225 5.92 7.18 14.39
CA ASP A 225 7.25 6.73 13.93
C ASP A 225 7.23 5.34 13.29
N HIS A 226 6.04 4.83 12.94
CA HIS A 226 5.94 3.54 12.24
C HIS A 226 6.80 3.57 10.96
N PRO A 227 7.45 2.45 10.59
CA PRO A 227 8.29 2.39 9.41
C PRO A 227 7.49 2.70 8.14
N LEU A 228 8.17 3.23 7.11
CA LEU A 228 7.56 3.48 5.81
C LEU A 228 7.11 2.16 5.18
N THR A 229 5.84 1.83 5.29
CA THR A 229 5.22 0.63 4.73
C THR A 229 3.76 0.89 4.36
N LYS A 230 3.13 -0.09 3.72
CA LYS A 230 1.69 -0.05 3.46
C LYS A 230 0.92 -0.39 4.72
N ILE A 231 0.02 0.48 5.11
CA ILE A 231 -0.98 0.18 6.14
C ILE A 231 -2.33 0.65 5.62
N TRP A 232 -3.35 -0.17 5.75
CA TRP A 232 -4.73 0.19 5.48
C TRP A 232 -5.63 -0.42 6.56
N LEU A 233 -6.26 0.46 7.33
CA LEU A 233 -7.23 0.13 8.36
C LEU A 233 -8.62 0.57 7.91
N VAL A 234 -9.57 -0.35 7.90
CA VAL A 234 -10.98 -0.05 7.62
C VAL A 234 -11.86 -0.51 8.77
N ARG A 235 -12.98 0.21 8.94
CA ARG A 235 -14.08 -0.15 9.80
C ARG A 235 -15.24 -0.67 8.97
N LEU A 236 -15.78 -1.81 9.38
CA LEU A 236 -17.01 -2.37 8.84
C LEU A 236 -18.10 -2.28 9.90
N SER A 237 -19.23 -1.68 9.53
CA SER A 237 -20.44 -1.63 10.38
C SER A 237 -21.45 -2.68 9.92
N PHE A 238 -21.97 -3.44 10.88
CA PHE A 238 -23.02 -4.44 10.71
C PHE A 238 -24.23 -4.02 11.55
N ASP A 239 -25.35 -3.83 10.87
CA ASP A 239 -26.65 -3.67 11.50
C ASP A 239 -27.41 -4.99 11.40
N ASP A 240 -28.19 -5.35 12.42
CA ASP A 240 -29.05 -6.54 12.43
C ASP A 240 -30.20 -6.47 11.39
N ILE A 241 -30.24 -5.42 10.55
CA ILE A 241 -31.30 -5.18 9.58
C ILE A 241 -30.90 -5.83 8.24
N PRO A 242 -31.63 -6.86 7.76
CA PRO A 242 -31.24 -7.70 6.63
C PRO A 242 -31.13 -7.00 5.26
N ASN A 243 -31.37 -5.69 5.18
CA ASN A 243 -31.30 -4.89 3.96
C ASN A 243 -30.27 -3.76 4.00
N ASN A 244 -29.53 -3.57 5.09
CA ASN A 244 -28.52 -2.52 5.14
C ASN A 244 -27.21 -3.01 4.55
N LYS A 245 -26.73 -2.34 3.49
CA LYS A 245 -25.42 -2.66 2.90
C LYS A 245 -24.35 -2.38 3.95
N ASN A 246 -23.51 -3.37 4.24
CA ASN A 246 -22.35 -3.20 5.11
C ASN A 246 -21.56 -1.95 4.71
N LYS A 247 -21.41 -1.01 5.64
CA LYS A 247 -20.70 0.25 5.38
C LYS A 247 -19.21 0.02 5.63
N VAL A 248 -18.40 0.21 4.60
CA VAL A 248 -16.93 0.19 4.69
C VAL A 248 -16.44 1.63 4.84
N GLU A 249 -15.75 1.92 5.94
CA GLU A 249 -15.13 3.21 6.22
C GLU A 249 -13.60 3.03 6.29
N THR A 250 -12.83 3.80 5.51
CA THR A 250 -11.37 3.82 5.69
C THR A 250 -11.02 4.75 6.84
N LEU A 251 -10.39 4.20 7.87
CA LEU A 251 -9.93 4.96 9.04
C LEU A 251 -8.51 5.48 8.88
N TYR A 252 -7.63 4.64 8.33
CA TYR A 252 -6.23 4.97 8.11
C TYR A 252 -5.73 4.31 6.82
N ARG A 253 -4.98 5.06 6.00
CA ARG A 253 -4.31 4.53 4.81
C ARG A 253 -3.03 5.27 4.51
N VAL A 254 -1.93 4.54 4.39
CA VAL A 254 -0.61 5.06 4.00
C VAL A 254 0.17 4.03 3.19
N GLY A 255 1.15 4.49 2.41
CA GLY A 255 2.01 3.65 1.57
C GLY A 255 1.51 3.50 0.13
N LEU A 256 2.15 2.62 -0.64
CA LEU A 256 1.93 2.45 -2.08
C LEU A 256 0.68 1.60 -2.37
N TRP A 257 -0.49 2.10 -1.98
CA TRP A 257 -1.77 1.53 -2.37
C TRP A 257 -2.18 2.06 -3.74
N ARG A 258 -2.66 1.19 -4.63
CA ARG A 258 -3.03 1.51 -6.01
C ARG A 258 -4.48 1.10 -6.23
N LYS A 259 -5.09 1.62 -7.30
CA LYS A 259 -6.49 1.34 -7.63
C LYS A 259 -6.85 -0.14 -7.74
N HIS A 260 -5.96 -1.00 -8.23
CA HIS A 260 -6.22 -2.45 -8.23
C HIS A 260 -6.25 -3.06 -6.82
N HIS A 261 -5.36 -2.61 -5.91
CA HIS A 261 -5.37 -3.08 -4.52
C HIS A 261 -6.70 -2.78 -3.83
N GLU A 262 -7.32 -1.62 -4.09
CA GLU A 262 -8.64 -1.27 -3.53
C GLU A 262 -9.67 -2.35 -3.84
N LYS A 263 -9.73 -2.81 -5.10
CA LYS A 263 -10.64 -3.86 -5.53
C LYS A 263 -10.33 -5.21 -4.86
N GLU A 264 -9.05 -5.59 -4.82
CA GLU A 264 -8.62 -6.86 -4.20
C GLU A 264 -8.95 -6.90 -2.71
N LEU A 265 -8.67 -5.82 -1.99
CA LEU A 265 -8.92 -5.74 -0.56
C LEU A 265 -10.40 -5.69 -0.23
N ILE A 266 -11.20 -4.91 -0.97
CA ILE A 266 -12.66 -4.89 -0.78
C ILE A 266 -13.25 -6.28 -1.06
N ASN A 267 -12.78 -6.97 -2.11
CA ASN A 267 -13.22 -8.34 -2.38
C ASN A 267 -12.79 -9.32 -1.26
N SER A 268 -11.62 -9.12 -0.66
CA SER A 268 -11.12 -9.96 0.45
C SER A 268 -11.89 -9.80 1.76
N LEU A 269 -12.69 -8.74 1.89
CA LEU A 269 -13.52 -8.55 3.08
C LEU A 269 -14.52 -9.69 3.23
N ASP A 270 -14.84 -10.41 2.14
CA ASP A 270 -15.69 -11.60 2.09
C ASP A 270 -16.85 -11.44 3.06
N LEU A 271 -17.75 -10.52 2.70
CA LEU A 271 -18.92 -10.16 3.48
C LEU A 271 -19.96 -11.29 3.53
N ASP A 272 -19.65 -12.43 2.91
CA ASP A 272 -20.41 -13.69 2.94
C ASP A 272 -20.31 -14.40 4.30
N PHE A 273 -20.36 -13.65 5.40
CA PHE A 273 -20.75 -14.21 6.70
C PHE A 273 -22.25 -14.45 6.68
N TYR A 274 -22.65 -15.59 6.11
CA TYR A 274 -23.94 -16.23 6.33
C TYR A 274 -23.91 -17.09 7.59
#